data_AF-A0A7V3D4E1-F1
#
_entry.id   AF-A0A7V3D4E1-F1
#
_cell.length_a   1.000
_cell.length_b   1.000
_cell.length_c   1.000
_cell.angle_alpha   90.00
_cell.angle_beta   90.00
_cell.angle_gamma   90.00
#
_symmetry.space_group_name_H-M   'P 1'
#
loop_
_entity.id
_entity.type
_entity.pdbx_description
1 polymer ?
#
loop_
_entity_poly.entity_id
_entity_poly.type
_entity_poly.pdbx_seq_one_letter_code
_entity_poly.pdbx_strand_id
1 'polypeptide(L)'
;MRHPLLAALVAAFLAAPSLAQEKIDNDQARRIAKLLVEASGKADKTPIAVDPDADKPFGMRHQEYGALVLPARKLSADTISKAGKDYVAIGQVWLRNLAPQATNKTIEADKLLPVKVSADGQELKVALCVLAVRKTDKGELELAIFGKGKTPLVTVPLKSAESKQTVPVEF
;
A
#
# COMPACT_ATOMS: atom_id res chain seq x y z
N MET A 1 32.89 49.88 19.83
CA MET A 1 33.21 48.47 20.15
C MET A 1 32.25 47.59 19.37
N ARG A 2 32.78 46.67 18.56
CA ARG A 2 32.02 45.80 17.64
C ARG A 2 31.28 44.74 18.47
N HIS A 3 29.97 44.58 18.27
CA HIS A 3 29.16 43.50 18.87
C HIS A 3 29.24 42.24 17.97
N PRO A 4 29.86 41.13 18.40
CA PRO A 4 29.85 39.87 17.68
C PRO A 4 29.01 38.87 18.47
N LEU A 5 27.69 39.02 18.50
CA LEU A 5 26.84 38.12 19.30
C LEU A 5 25.46 37.83 18.68
N LEU A 6 25.29 38.14 17.39
CA LEU A 6 24.05 37.86 16.65
C LEU A 6 24.17 36.73 15.62
N ALA A 7 25.33 36.08 15.49
CA ALA A 7 25.58 35.09 14.44
C ALA A 7 25.34 33.62 14.85
N ALA A 8 24.94 33.33 16.09
CA ALA A 8 24.89 31.96 16.59
C ALA A 8 23.49 31.29 16.58
N LEU A 9 22.40 32.03 16.33
CA LEU A 9 21.04 31.48 16.46
C LEU A 9 20.38 31.01 15.15
N VAL A 10 21.00 31.28 13.99
CA VAL A 10 20.38 30.97 12.67
C VAL A 10 20.79 29.58 12.14
N ALA A 11 21.79 28.94 12.73
CA ALA A 11 22.29 27.64 12.24
C ALA A 11 21.45 26.42 12.67
N ALA A 12 20.46 26.58 13.56
CA ALA A 12 19.69 25.45 14.10
C ALA A 12 18.49 25.01 13.23
N PHE A 13 18.17 25.70 12.13
CA PHE A 13 17.00 25.38 11.30
C PHE A 13 17.30 24.57 10.02
N LEU A 14 18.56 24.24 9.73
CA LEU A 14 18.94 23.59 8.45
C LEU A 14 19.03 22.06 8.48
N ALA A 15 18.64 21.42 9.59
CA ALA A 15 18.71 19.96 9.71
C ALA A 15 17.41 19.36 10.23
N ALA A 16 16.26 19.82 9.73
CA ALA A 16 15.07 18.98 9.79
C ALA A 16 15.28 17.84 8.78
N PRO A 17 15.53 16.58 9.20
CA PRO A 17 15.46 15.47 8.25
C PRO A 17 14.05 15.50 7.66
N SER A 18 13.96 15.48 6.34
CA SER A 18 12.68 15.32 5.67
C SER A 18 12.15 13.92 5.99
N LEU A 19 11.47 13.75 7.12
CA LEU A 19 10.85 12.49 7.54
C LEU A 19 9.58 12.21 6.71
N ALA A 20 9.62 12.49 5.42
CA ALA A 20 8.59 12.14 4.46
C ALA A 20 8.81 10.67 4.10
N GLN A 21 8.03 9.78 4.72
CA GLN A 21 7.88 8.34 4.45
C GLN A 21 9.09 7.64 3.78
N GLU A 22 9.79 6.82 4.55
CA GLU A 22 10.94 6.06 4.05
C GLU A 22 10.48 4.86 3.20
N LYS A 23 11.05 4.73 2.01
CA LYS A 23 10.96 3.48 1.25
C LYS A 23 11.63 2.37 2.05
N ILE A 24 10.94 1.24 2.22
CA ILE A 24 11.53 0.03 2.81
C ILE A 24 12.55 -0.53 1.81
N ASP A 25 13.75 -0.86 2.30
CA ASP A 25 14.77 -1.52 1.48
C ASP A 25 14.22 -2.78 0.80
N ASN A 26 14.65 -3.06 -0.43
CA ASN A 26 14.08 -4.15 -1.23
C ASN A 26 14.26 -5.53 -0.57
N ASP A 27 15.40 -5.81 0.07
CA ASP A 27 15.65 -7.10 0.71
C ASP A 27 14.90 -7.23 2.03
N GLN A 28 14.73 -6.12 2.75
CA GLN A 28 13.85 -6.07 3.91
C GLN A 28 12.39 -6.26 3.49
N ALA A 29 11.93 -5.58 2.44
CA ALA A 29 10.57 -5.68 1.92
C ALA A 29 10.24 -7.11 1.47
N ARG A 30 11.19 -7.82 0.83
CA ARG A 30 11.02 -9.25 0.46
C ARG A 30 10.90 -10.16 1.67
N ARG A 31 11.69 -9.92 2.72
CA ARG A 31 11.58 -10.67 3.98
C ARG A 31 10.22 -10.47 4.63
N ILE A 32 9.77 -9.22 4.73
CA ILE A 32 8.44 -8.89 5.25
C ILE A 32 7.35 -9.53 4.38
N ALA A 33 7.45 -9.42 3.05
CA ALA A 33 6.49 -9.98 2.11
C ALA A 33 6.28 -11.49 2.31
N LYS A 34 7.36 -12.26 2.49
CA LYS A 34 7.27 -13.71 2.75
C LYS A 34 6.52 -14.02 4.04
N LEU A 35 6.79 -13.28 5.12
CA LEU A 35 6.07 -13.42 6.39
C LEU A 35 4.57 -13.11 6.24
N LEU A 36 4.24 -12.05 5.50
CA LEU A 36 2.86 -11.65 5.25
C LEU A 36 2.09 -12.69 4.42
N VAL A 37 2.71 -13.22 3.36
CA VAL A 37 2.10 -14.27 2.52
C VAL A 37 1.89 -15.55 3.32
N GLU A 38 2.86 -15.98 4.12
CA GLU A 38 2.71 -17.14 5.00
C GLU A 38 1.56 -16.95 6.01
N ALA A 39 1.49 -15.78 6.65
CA ALA A 39 0.43 -15.45 7.60
C ALA A 39 -0.95 -15.42 6.93
N SER A 40 -1.03 -14.93 5.69
CA SER A 40 -2.30 -14.86 4.93
C SER A 40 -2.91 -16.24 4.66
N GLY A 41 -2.08 -17.27 4.48
CA GLY A 41 -2.54 -18.64 4.28
C GLY A 41 -3.32 -19.23 5.47
N LYS A 42 -3.19 -18.60 6.64
CA LYS A 42 -3.86 -18.98 7.89
C LYS A 42 -5.07 -18.08 8.22
N ALA A 43 -5.31 -17.02 7.43
CA ALA A 43 -6.37 -16.04 7.67
C ALA A 43 -7.69 -16.42 6.96
N ASP A 44 -8.77 -15.69 7.27
CA ASP A 44 -10.02 -15.79 6.52
C ASP A 44 -9.79 -15.51 5.04
N LYS A 45 -10.49 -16.25 4.18
CA LYS A 45 -10.31 -16.13 2.73
C LYS A 45 -10.72 -14.74 2.25
N THR A 46 -9.87 -14.16 1.41
CA THR A 46 -10.20 -12.93 0.67
C THR A 46 -11.35 -13.18 -0.31
N PRO A 47 -12.16 -12.16 -0.63
CA PRO A 47 -13.28 -12.28 -1.56
C PRO A 47 -12.84 -12.63 -2.99
N ILE A 48 -11.61 -12.28 -3.34
CA ILE A 48 -10.98 -12.58 -4.64
C ILE A 48 -9.63 -13.23 -4.33
N ALA A 49 -9.37 -14.38 -4.94
CA ALA A 49 -8.10 -15.10 -4.78
C ALA A 49 -6.96 -14.31 -5.47
N VAL A 50 -5.80 -14.26 -4.81
CA VAL A 50 -4.59 -13.62 -5.35
C VAL A 50 -3.43 -14.58 -5.14
N ASP A 51 -2.58 -14.73 -6.15
CA ASP A 51 -1.23 -15.31 -6.04
C ASP A 51 -0.21 -14.17 -5.93
N PRO A 52 0.12 -13.69 -4.71
CA PRO A 52 1.01 -12.56 -4.52
C PRO A 52 2.48 -12.91 -4.86
N ASP A 53 3.16 -11.98 -5.51
CA ASP A 53 4.59 -12.04 -5.81
C ASP A 53 5.42 -11.45 -4.66
N ALA A 54 5.80 -12.30 -3.70
CA ALA A 54 6.64 -11.88 -2.57
C ALA A 54 8.06 -11.46 -2.97
N ASP A 55 8.49 -11.69 -4.22
CA ASP A 55 9.81 -11.31 -4.71
C ASP A 55 9.85 -9.88 -5.28
N LYS A 56 8.69 -9.29 -5.54
CA LYS A 56 8.52 -7.93 -6.08
C LYS A 56 7.68 -7.00 -5.19
N PRO A 57 7.96 -6.89 -3.88
CA PRO A 57 7.23 -6.00 -3.01
C PRO A 57 7.62 -4.54 -3.25
N PHE A 58 6.68 -3.64 -2.99
CA PHE A 58 6.96 -2.22 -2.81
C PHE A 58 6.42 -1.78 -1.46
N GLY A 59 7.28 -1.25 -0.59
CA GLY A 59 6.91 -0.90 0.77
C GLY A 59 7.35 0.50 1.17
N MET A 60 6.54 1.16 1.97
CA MET A 60 6.83 2.44 2.59
C MET A 60 6.52 2.38 4.08
N ARG A 61 7.30 3.07 4.90
CA ARG A 61 7.10 3.16 6.35
C ARG A 61 7.36 4.57 6.86
N HIS A 62 6.71 4.89 7.97
CA HIS A 62 7.03 6.07 8.76
C HIS A 62 6.70 5.75 10.22
N GLN A 63 7.71 5.74 11.09
CA GLN A 63 7.56 5.32 12.49
C GLN A 63 6.85 3.95 12.60
N GLU A 64 5.68 3.90 13.23
CA GLU A 64 4.86 2.70 13.39
C GLU A 64 3.88 2.43 12.24
N TYR A 65 3.78 3.35 11.28
CA TYR A 65 2.91 3.23 10.12
C TYR A 65 3.66 2.53 8.98
N GLY A 66 2.99 1.62 8.28
CA GLY A 66 3.60 0.90 7.16
C GLY A 66 2.59 0.42 6.14
N ALA A 67 2.93 0.57 4.87
CA ALA A 67 2.18 0.02 3.75
C ALA A 67 3.10 -0.84 2.89
N LEU A 68 2.64 -2.01 2.46
CA LEU A 68 3.39 -2.88 1.56
C LEU A 68 2.46 -3.45 0.49
N VAL A 69 2.79 -3.19 -0.77
CA VAL A 69 2.07 -3.68 -1.94
C VAL A 69 2.77 -4.90 -2.49
N LEU A 70 1.99 -5.96 -2.74
CA LEU A 70 2.42 -7.17 -3.43
C LEU A 70 1.65 -7.28 -4.75
N PRO A 71 2.31 -7.18 -5.91
CA PRO A 71 1.63 -7.44 -7.17
C PRO A 71 1.25 -8.92 -7.28
N ALA A 72 0.26 -9.24 -8.11
CA ALA A 72 0.02 -10.63 -8.49
C ALA A 72 1.20 -11.14 -9.34
N ARG A 73 1.60 -12.41 -9.17
CA ARG A 73 2.78 -13.02 -9.85
C ARG A 73 2.77 -12.92 -11.36
N LYS A 74 1.58 -12.90 -11.96
CA LYS A 74 1.38 -12.79 -13.42
C LYS A 74 0.84 -11.43 -13.85
N LEU A 75 1.02 -10.39 -13.02
CA LEU A 75 0.58 -9.04 -13.36
C LEU A 75 1.30 -8.52 -14.61
N SER A 76 0.51 -8.08 -15.58
CA SER A 76 0.99 -7.50 -16.83
C SER A 76 0.05 -6.38 -17.28
N ALA A 77 0.55 -5.47 -18.13
CA ALA A 77 -0.29 -4.44 -18.76
C ALA A 77 -1.45 -5.07 -19.55
N ASP A 78 -1.22 -6.23 -20.18
CA ASP A 78 -2.24 -7.00 -20.89
C ASP A 78 -3.35 -7.52 -19.97
N THR A 79 -3.00 -7.99 -18.76
CA THR A 79 -3.99 -8.44 -17.76
C THR A 79 -4.91 -7.29 -17.35
N ILE A 80 -4.35 -6.08 -17.22
CA ILE A 80 -5.11 -4.88 -16.84
C ILE A 80 -5.98 -4.40 -18.01
N SER A 81 -5.44 -4.32 -19.23
CA SER A 81 -6.15 -3.78 -20.40
C SER A 81 -7.29 -4.68 -20.87
N LYS A 82 -7.13 -6.01 -20.72
CA LYS A 82 -8.14 -7.02 -21.04
C LYS A 82 -9.17 -7.27 -19.94
N ALA A 83 -9.10 -6.55 -18.82
CA ALA A 83 -10.11 -6.66 -17.77
C ALA A 83 -11.53 -6.45 -18.36
N GLY A 84 -12.44 -7.35 -18.00
CA GLY A 84 -13.86 -7.29 -18.38
C GLY A 84 -14.69 -6.57 -17.32
N LYS A 85 -15.98 -6.88 -17.26
CA LYS A 85 -16.87 -6.36 -16.20
C LYS A 85 -16.62 -7.00 -14.83
N ASP A 86 -16.03 -8.18 -14.82
CA ASP A 86 -15.67 -8.89 -13.59
C ASP A 86 -14.34 -8.38 -13.04
N TYR A 87 -14.21 -8.41 -11.72
CA TYR A 87 -12.98 -8.01 -11.04
C TYR A 87 -11.87 -9.04 -11.26
N VAL A 88 -10.74 -8.54 -11.77
CA VAL A 88 -9.50 -9.29 -11.91
C VAL A 88 -8.54 -8.85 -10.82
N ALA A 89 -8.11 -9.77 -9.97
CA ALA A 89 -7.10 -9.49 -8.94
C ALA A 89 -5.77 -9.08 -9.57
N ILE A 90 -5.20 -7.97 -9.10
CA ILE A 90 -3.89 -7.46 -9.55
C ILE A 90 -2.85 -7.44 -8.44
N GLY A 91 -3.25 -7.68 -7.18
CA GLY A 91 -2.33 -7.74 -6.06
C GLY A 91 -3.01 -7.60 -4.70
N GLN A 92 -2.18 -7.31 -3.70
CA GLN A 92 -2.56 -7.08 -2.32
C GLN A 92 -1.89 -5.82 -1.80
N VAL A 93 -2.53 -5.15 -0.85
CA VAL A 93 -1.91 -4.13 -0.02
C VAL A 93 -2.05 -4.50 1.45
N TRP A 94 -0.95 -4.38 2.17
CA TRP A 94 -0.83 -4.68 3.60
C TRP A 94 -0.60 -3.38 4.36
N LEU A 95 -1.33 -3.21 5.45
CA LEU A 95 -1.39 -1.95 6.19
C LEU A 95 -1.15 -2.19 7.68
N ARG A 96 -0.16 -1.52 8.25
CA ARG A 96 0.11 -1.45 9.69
C ARG A 96 -0.22 -0.05 10.18
N ASN A 97 -1.13 0.04 11.14
CA ASN A 97 -1.64 1.31 11.71
C ASN A 97 -2.20 2.29 10.65
N LEU A 98 -2.58 1.80 9.48
CA LEU A 98 -3.12 2.58 8.38
C LEU A 98 -4.48 2.02 7.95
N ALA A 99 -5.34 2.91 7.44
CA ALA A 99 -6.60 2.54 6.80
C ALA A 99 -6.76 3.34 5.51
N PRO A 100 -7.28 2.75 4.42
CA PRO A 100 -7.61 3.50 3.22
C PRO A 100 -8.64 4.59 3.51
N GLN A 101 -8.58 5.68 2.76
CA GLN A 101 -9.57 6.76 2.80
C GLN A 101 -10.28 6.83 1.45
N ALA A 102 -11.60 6.95 1.48
CA ALA A 102 -12.43 7.19 0.30
C ALA A 102 -13.21 8.49 0.51
N THR A 103 -13.05 9.46 -0.39
CA THR A 103 -13.82 10.71 -0.37
C THR A 103 -13.86 11.36 1.02
N ASN A 104 -12.69 11.58 1.61
CA ASN A 104 -12.49 12.12 2.97
C ASN A 104 -13.00 11.26 4.14
N LYS A 105 -13.57 10.07 3.90
CA LYS A 105 -13.98 9.14 4.94
C LYS A 105 -12.96 8.00 5.10
N THR A 106 -12.43 7.84 6.30
CA THR A 106 -11.59 6.69 6.65
C THR A 106 -12.43 5.42 6.65
N ILE A 107 -11.93 4.36 6.02
CA ILE A 107 -12.58 3.06 6.07
C ILE A 107 -12.51 2.50 7.50
N GLU A 108 -13.65 2.07 8.02
CA GLU A 108 -13.78 1.48 9.35
C GLU A 108 -12.95 0.19 9.45
N ALA A 109 -12.24 0.03 10.56
CA ALA A 109 -11.28 -1.06 10.76
C ALA A 109 -11.91 -2.46 10.70
N ASP A 110 -13.19 -2.57 11.01
CA ASP A 110 -13.95 -3.82 10.95
C ASP A 110 -14.19 -4.29 9.50
N LYS A 111 -14.09 -3.42 8.50
CA LYS A 111 -14.24 -3.77 7.08
C LYS A 111 -12.96 -4.32 6.46
N LEU A 112 -11.81 -4.06 7.08
CA LEU A 112 -10.51 -4.58 6.68
C LEU A 112 -10.40 -6.06 7.08
N LEU A 113 -9.55 -6.83 6.40
CA LEU A 113 -9.24 -8.20 6.79
C LEU A 113 -8.03 -8.18 7.75
N PRO A 114 -8.22 -8.39 9.06
CA PRO A 114 -7.11 -8.44 9.99
C PRO A 114 -6.35 -9.76 9.87
N VAL A 115 -5.03 -9.68 9.82
CA VAL A 115 -4.13 -10.83 9.80
C VAL A 115 -3.14 -10.68 10.95
N LYS A 116 -2.96 -11.76 11.71
CA LYS A 116 -1.94 -11.86 12.75
C LYS A 116 -0.64 -12.35 12.14
N VAL A 117 0.44 -11.62 12.37
CA VAL A 117 1.78 -11.91 11.83
C VAL A 117 2.74 -12.01 12.99
N SER A 118 3.41 -13.15 13.13
CA SER A 118 4.46 -13.33 14.12
C SER A 118 5.80 -12.91 13.52
N ALA A 119 6.47 -11.95 14.15
CA ALA A 119 7.80 -11.48 13.76
C ALA A 119 8.61 -11.15 15.02
N ASP A 120 9.86 -11.62 15.08
CA ASP A 120 10.79 -11.33 16.18
C ASP A 120 10.22 -11.59 17.59
N GLY A 121 9.44 -12.67 17.73
CA GLY A 121 8.79 -13.05 19.00
C GLY A 121 7.58 -12.18 19.38
N GLN A 122 7.15 -11.25 18.54
CA GLN A 122 5.96 -10.43 18.73
C GLN A 122 4.83 -10.84 17.77
N GLU A 123 3.59 -10.75 18.25
CA GLU A 123 2.40 -10.87 17.41
C GLU A 123 1.94 -9.47 16.99
N LEU A 124 1.96 -9.21 15.68
CA LEU A 124 1.52 -7.96 15.09
C LEU A 124 0.20 -8.17 14.36
N LYS A 125 -0.71 -7.19 14.46
CA LYS A 125 -1.93 -7.15 13.66
C LYS A 125 -1.72 -6.20 12.47
N VAL A 126 -1.91 -6.73 11.27
CA VAL A 126 -1.87 -5.96 10.01
C VAL A 126 -3.16 -6.19 9.24
N ALA A 127 -3.60 -5.18 8.49
CA ALA A 127 -4.75 -5.31 7.61
C ALA A 127 -4.30 -5.74 6.21
N LEU A 128 -4.99 -6.71 5.63
CA LEU A 128 -4.86 -7.13 4.24
C LEU A 128 -6.05 -6.56 3.45
N CYS A 129 -5.76 -5.96 2.30
CA CYS A 129 -6.74 -5.63 1.29
C CYS A 129 -6.32 -6.23 -0.06
N VAL A 130 -7.30 -6.67 -0.85
CA VAL A 130 -7.08 -7.12 -2.23
C VAL A 130 -7.25 -5.94 -3.19
N LEU A 131 -6.33 -5.84 -4.14
CA LEU A 131 -6.39 -4.90 -5.26
C LEU A 131 -6.92 -5.65 -6.49
N ALA A 132 -7.96 -5.10 -7.12
CA ALA A 132 -8.53 -5.67 -8.33
C ALA A 132 -8.89 -4.57 -9.34
N VAL A 133 -8.96 -4.92 -10.62
CA VAL A 133 -9.40 -4.01 -11.68
C VAL A 133 -10.59 -4.59 -12.43
N ARG A 134 -11.44 -3.72 -12.96
CA ARG A 134 -12.48 -4.08 -13.94
C ARG A 134 -12.74 -2.90 -14.88
N LYS A 135 -13.54 -3.14 -15.92
CA LYS A 135 -14.17 -2.09 -16.70
C LYS A 135 -15.57 -1.79 -16.16
N THR A 136 -15.90 -0.51 -16.07
CA THR A 136 -17.25 -0.03 -15.80
C THR A 136 -18.19 -0.35 -16.96
N ASP A 137 -19.49 -0.12 -16.80
CA ASP A 137 -20.45 -0.23 -17.90
C ASP A 137 -20.18 0.72 -19.06
N LYS A 138 -19.39 1.78 -18.82
CA LYS A 138 -18.92 2.72 -19.85
C LYS A 138 -17.62 2.28 -20.53
N GLY A 139 -17.07 1.12 -20.15
CA GLY A 139 -15.81 0.60 -20.68
C GLY A 139 -14.55 1.23 -20.06
N GLU A 140 -14.70 2.09 -19.05
CA GLU A 140 -13.58 2.75 -18.37
C GLU A 140 -12.95 1.82 -17.33
N LEU A 141 -11.63 1.84 -17.21
CA LEU A 141 -10.92 1.03 -16.22
C LEU A 141 -11.07 1.63 -14.81
N GLU A 142 -11.34 0.81 -13.81
CA GLU A 142 -11.33 1.21 -12.41
C GLU A 142 -10.50 0.24 -11.55
N LEU A 143 -9.84 0.80 -10.53
CA LEU A 143 -9.22 0.07 -9.43
C LEU A 143 -10.24 -0.08 -8.30
N ALA A 144 -10.34 -1.27 -7.74
CA ALA A 144 -11.12 -1.56 -6.56
C ALA A 144 -10.24 -2.12 -5.45
N ILE A 145 -10.50 -1.68 -4.22
CA ILE A 145 -9.86 -2.16 -3.00
C ILE A 145 -10.89 -2.95 -2.20
N PHE A 146 -10.62 -4.21 -1.92
CA PHE A 146 -11.48 -5.08 -1.12
C PHE A 146 -10.86 -5.35 0.23
N GLY A 147 -11.69 -5.31 1.29
CA GLY A 147 -11.33 -5.83 2.60
C GLY A 147 -11.81 -7.27 2.76
N LYS A 148 -12.48 -7.56 3.88
CA LYS A 148 -13.01 -8.92 4.14
C LYS A 148 -14.30 -9.25 3.37
N GLY A 149 -15.03 -8.25 2.89
CA GLY A 149 -16.33 -8.41 2.23
C GLY A 149 -16.25 -8.49 0.70
N LYS A 150 -17.32 -8.97 0.06
CA LYS A 150 -17.43 -9.09 -1.41
C LYS A 150 -17.69 -7.76 -2.14
N THR A 151 -17.89 -6.67 -1.41
CA THR A 151 -18.10 -5.33 -1.97
C THR A 151 -16.81 -4.52 -1.84
N PRO A 152 -16.39 -3.78 -2.89
CA PRO A 152 -15.25 -2.88 -2.78
C PRO A 152 -15.44 -1.84 -1.66
N LEU A 153 -14.38 -1.57 -0.92
CA LEU A 153 -14.29 -0.49 0.06
C LEU A 153 -14.11 0.86 -0.63
N VAL A 154 -13.31 0.85 -1.71
CA VAL A 154 -12.96 2.03 -2.51
C VAL A 154 -12.91 1.62 -3.96
N THR A 155 -13.44 2.46 -4.84
CA THR A 155 -13.27 2.36 -6.30
C THR A 155 -12.69 3.67 -6.83
N VAL A 156 -11.64 3.59 -7.63
CA VAL A 156 -10.94 4.75 -8.20
C VAL A 156 -10.83 4.57 -9.71
N PRO A 157 -11.25 5.55 -10.53
CA PRO A 157 -11.03 5.53 -11.96
C PRO A 157 -9.53 5.45 -12.29
N LEU A 158 -9.14 4.54 -13.17
CA LEU A 158 -7.77 4.44 -13.67
C LEU A 158 -7.68 5.14 -15.02
N LYS A 159 -6.71 6.05 -15.14
CA LYS A 159 -6.33 6.68 -16.41
C LYS A 159 -4.91 6.25 -16.74
N SER A 160 -4.63 6.08 -18.03
CA SER A 160 -3.26 5.94 -18.48
C SER A 160 -2.50 7.22 -18.16
N ALA A 161 -1.32 7.09 -17.58
CA ALA A 161 -0.42 8.21 -17.32
C ALA A 161 0.95 7.88 -17.93
N GLU A 162 1.46 8.77 -18.77
CA GLU A 162 2.86 8.79 -19.18
C GLU A 162 3.66 9.61 -18.16
N SER A 163 3.71 9.19 -16.90
CA SER A 163 4.55 9.86 -15.90
C SER A 163 5.64 8.94 -15.39
N LYS A 164 6.88 9.45 -15.39
CA LYS A 164 7.90 8.98 -14.44
C LYS A 164 7.58 9.66 -13.12
N GLN A 165 7.03 8.91 -12.19
CA GLN A 165 6.78 9.39 -10.84
C GLN A 165 8.12 9.75 -10.20
N THR A 166 8.35 11.05 -9.96
CA THR A 166 9.67 11.54 -9.51
C THR A 166 9.73 11.63 -7.99
N VAL A 167 8.56 11.74 -7.35
CA VAL A 167 8.38 11.71 -5.88
C VAL A 167 7.24 10.75 -5.48
N PRO A 168 7.29 10.15 -4.27
CA PRO A 168 6.35 9.08 -3.88
C PRO A 168 4.85 9.44 -3.90
N VAL A 169 4.51 10.73 -3.73
CA VAL A 169 3.15 11.27 -3.89
C VAL A 169 3.28 12.66 -4.49
N GLU A 170 2.62 12.90 -5.63
CA GLU A 170 2.52 14.21 -6.28
C GLU A 170 1.12 14.78 -5.95
N PHE A 171 1.07 16.04 -5.49
CA PHE A 171 -0.16 16.75 -5.11
C PHE A 171 -0.57 17.74 -6.19
#